data_AF-A0A8J4RGM3-F1
#
_entry.id   AF-A0A8J4RGM3-F1
#
_cell.length_a   1.000
_cell.length_b   1.000
_cell.length_c   1.000
_cell.angle_alpha   90.00
_cell.angle_beta   90.00
_cell.angle_gamma   90.00
#
_symmetry.space_group_name_H-M   'P 1'
#
loop_
_entity.id
_entity.type
_entity.pdbx_description
1 polymer ?
#
loop_
_entity_poly.entity_id
_entity_poly.type
_entity_poly.pdbx_seq_one_letter_code
_entity_poly.pdbx_strand_id
1 'polypeptide(L)'
;MVVGIDDSEHNTYALEWTLDHFFAPYASNHPFKLVLVHSKATPSAAIGLAGPGAAEVLPLVDADLKKIAARVVEKARELCSTKSNTQLDGCLWQSQ
;
A
#
# COMPACT_ATOMS: atom_id res chain seq x y z
N MET A 1 -0.03 -11.95 -8.57
CA MET A 1 -1.22 -11.18 -8.18
C MET A 1 -0.77 -9.77 -7.82
N VAL A 2 -1.49 -8.74 -8.26
CA VAL A 2 -1.22 -7.34 -7.87
C VAL A 2 -2.40 -6.85 -7.05
N VAL A 3 -2.15 -6.26 -5.88
CA VAL A 3 -3.20 -5.68 -5.02
C VAL A 3 -2.88 -4.21 -4.76
N GLY A 4 -3.84 -3.35 -5.05
CA GLY A 4 -3.77 -1.93 -4.75
C GLY A 4 -4.16 -1.67 -3.30
N ILE A 5 -3.28 -1.06 -2.52
CA ILE A 5 -3.51 -0.71 -1.12
C ILE A 5 -3.58 0.81 -0.93
N ASP A 6 -4.41 1.25 0.00
CA ASP A 6 -4.55 2.65 0.41
C ASP A 6 -4.69 2.75 1.93
N ASP A 7 -4.78 3.98 2.45
CA ASP A 7 -4.97 4.25 3.88
C ASP A 7 -6.44 4.09 4.30
N SER A 8 -7.03 2.93 3.99
CA SER A 8 -8.40 2.60 4.38
C SER A 8 -8.47 1.27 5.12
N GLU A 9 -9.38 1.18 6.09
CA GLU A 9 -9.61 -0.05 6.84
C GLU A 9 -10.16 -1.17 5.94
N HIS A 10 -11.01 -0.82 4.97
CA HIS A 10 -11.59 -1.76 4.01
C HIS A 10 -10.51 -2.46 3.19
N ASN A 11 -9.47 -1.74 2.79
CA ASN A 11 -8.36 -2.30 2.03
C ASN A 11 -7.45 -3.16 2.89
N THR A 12 -7.23 -2.75 4.16
CA THR A 12 -6.55 -3.59 5.16
C THR A 12 -7.28 -4.93 5.30
N TYR A 13 -8.61 -4.89 5.51
CA TYR A 13 -9.43 -6.09 5.64
C TYR A 13 -9.40 -6.97 4.37
N ALA A 14 -9.48 -6.35 3.19
CA ALA A 14 -9.41 -7.07 1.92
C ALA A 14 -8.06 -7.79 1.75
N LEU A 15 -6.96 -7.16 2.16
CA LEU A 15 -5.64 -7.79 2.14
C LEU A 15 -5.57 -8.96 3.12
N GLU A 16 -6.02 -8.78 4.36
CA GLU A 16 -6.10 -9.87 5.35
C GLU A 16 -6.92 -11.05 4.83
N TRP A 17 -8.11 -10.78 4.29
CA TRP A 17 -8.96 -11.80 3.71
C TRP A 17 -8.25 -12.55 2.58
N THR A 18 -7.58 -11.82 1.70
CA THR A 18 -6.81 -12.39 0.59
C THR A 18 -5.68 -13.29 1.09
N LEU A 19 -4.91 -12.84 2.08
CA LEU A 19 -3.83 -13.66 2.66
C LEU A 19 -4.38 -14.93 3.32
N ASP A 20 -5.45 -14.81 4.10
CA ASP A 20 -6.04 -15.90 4.87
C ASP A 20 -6.81 -16.92 4.00
N HIS A 21 -7.41 -16.49 2.88
CA HIS A 21 -8.28 -17.36 2.09
C HIS A 21 -7.68 -17.73 0.73
N PHE A 22 -6.99 -16.80 0.08
CA PHE A 22 -6.41 -17.03 -1.23
C PHE A 22 -5.00 -17.59 -1.14
N PHE A 23 -4.15 -17.11 -0.22
CA PHE A 23 -2.77 -17.60 -0.12
C PHE A 23 -2.62 -18.80 0.82
N ALA A 24 -3.34 -18.84 1.95
CA ALA A 24 -3.24 -19.94 2.91
C ALA A 24 -3.34 -21.36 2.31
N PRO A 25 -4.21 -21.65 1.31
CA PRO A 25 -4.31 -22.99 0.71
C PRO A 25 -3.03 -23.47 0.01
N TYR A 26 -2.16 -22.55 -0.43
CA TYR A 26 -1.00 -22.86 -1.26
C TYR A 26 0.30 -23.06 -0.46
N ALA A 27 0.26 -22.95 0.89
CA ALA A 27 1.40 -23.15 1.79
C ALA A 27 2.69 -22.50 1.26
N SER A 28 3.87 -23.09 1.45
CA SER A 28 5.15 -22.51 1.00
C SER A 28 5.38 -22.54 -0.51
N ASN A 29 4.45 -23.07 -1.32
CA ASN A 29 4.60 -23.22 -2.77
C ASN A 29 3.51 -22.44 -3.52
N HIS A 30 3.57 -21.12 -3.42
CA HIS A 30 2.69 -20.24 -4.20
C HIS A 30 3.18 -20.19 -5.67
N PRO A 31 2.32 -20.51 -6.66
CA PRO A 31 2.68 -20.41 -8.08
C PRO A 31 2.73 -18.95 -8.57
N PHE A 32 2.46 -17.98 -7.70
CA PHE A 32 2.41 -16.55 -8.01
C PHE A 32 3.02 -15.70 -6.89
N LYS A 33 3.67 -14.60 -7.27
CA LYS A 33 4.13 -13.54 -6.36
C LYS A 33 3.02 -12.52 -6.11
N LEU A 34 2.97 -11.94 -4.92
CA LEU A 34 2.00 -10.92 -4.50
C LEU A 34 2.63 -9.52 -4.57
N VAL A 35 2.35 -8.73 -5.59
CA VAL A 35 2.87 -7.36 -5.67
C VAL A 35 1.88 -6.40 -5.00
N LEU A 36 2.34 -5.63 -4.03
CA LEU A 36 1.52 -4.64 -3.33
C LEU A 36 1.88 -3.24 -3.82
N VAL A 37 0.86 -2.51 -4.28
CA VAL A 37 1.02 -1.18 -4.88
C VAL A 37 0.21 -0.18 -4.08
N HIS A 38 0.86 0.82 -3.49
CA HIS A 38 0.16 1.87 -2.76
C HIS A 38 -0.34 2.96 -3.71
N SER A 39 -1.64 3.25 -3.70
CA SER A 39 -2.20 4.39 -4.43
C SER A 39 -2.00 5.68 -3.64
N LYS A 40 -0.88 6.36 -3.86
CA LYS A 40 -0.65 7.71 -3.32
C LYS A 40 -1.40 8.74 -4.18
N ALA A 41 -2.31 9.50 -3.57
CA ALA A 41 -2.96 10.62 -4.25
C ALA A 41 -1.93 11.69 -4.64
N THR A 42 -2.07 12.30 -5.81
CA THR A 42 -1.21 13.42 -6.22
C THR A 42 -1.57 14.66 -5.38
N PRO A 43 -0.60 15.43 -4.85
CA PRO A 43 -0.89 16.62 -4.05
C PRO A 43 -1.81 17.63 -4.76
N SER A 44 -1.65 17.80 -6.06
CA SER A 44 -2.55 18.66 -6.88
C SER A 44 -3.99 18.15 -6.92
N ALA A 45 -4.20 16.83 -6.91
CA ALA A 45 -5.53 16.21 -6.86
C ALA A 45 -6.16 16.29 -5.45
N ALA A 46 -5.34 16.31 -4.40
CA ALA A 46 -5.82 16.36 -3.01
C ALA A 46 -6.29 17.76 -2.60
N ILE A 47 -5.67 18.83 -3.14
CA ILE A 47 -5.89 20.20 -2.64
C ILE A 47 -6.80 21.02 -3.58
N GLY A 48 -7.11 20.55 -4.80
CA GLY A 48 -7.99 21.27 -5.74
C GLY A 48 -7.57 22.71 -6.03
N LEU A 49 -6.30 23.05 -5.78
CA LEU A 49 -5.85 24.43 -5.62
C LEU A 49 -5.25 24.93 -6.94
N ALA A 50 -6.10 25.52 -7.77
CA ALA A 50 -5.70 26.27 -8.95
C ALA A 50 -5.55 27.75 -8.56
N GLY A 51 -4.40 28.15 -7.99
CA GLY A 51 -4.17 29.55 -7.65
C GLY A 51 -2.78 29.88 -7.12
N PRO A 52 -2.39 31.18 -7.15
CA PRO A 52 -1.15 31.66 -6.54
C PRO A 52 -1.17 31.33 -5.03
N GLY A 53 -0.17 30.58 -4.55
CA GLY A 53 -0.13 30.01 -3.20
C GLY A 53 -0.14 28.47 -3.16
N ALA A 54 -0.57 27.81 -4.24
CA ALA A 54 -0.46 26.35 -4.35
C ALA A 54 1.01 25.87 -4.29
N ALA A 55 1.94 26.61 -4.91
CA ALA A 55 3.37 26.27 -4.91
C ALA A 55 4.01 26.20 -3.51
N GLU A 56 3.46 26.93 -2.54
CA GLU A 56 4.00 26.96 -1.17
C GLU A 56 3.42 25.83 -0.29
N VAL A 57 2.19 25.39 -0.57
CA VAL A 57 1.48 24.36 0.23
C VAL A 57 1.69 22.95 -0.33
N LEU A 58 1.94 22.82 -1.64
CA LEU A 58 2.15 21.53 -2.32
C LEU A 58 3.27 20.67 -1.68
N PRO A 59 4.45 21.20 -1.31
CA PRO A 59 5.51 20.40 -0.69
C PRO A 59 5.13 19.85 0.69
N LEU A 60 4.36 20.60 1.47
CA LEU A 60 3.89 20.18 2.80
C LEU A 60 2.91 19.00 2.67
N VAL A 61 1.95 19.12 1.76
CA VAL A 61 0.97 18.06 1.49
C VAL A 61 1.64 16.82 0.89
N ASP A 62 2.62 17.00 -0.01
CA ASP A 62 3.41 15.87 -0.52
C ASP A 62 4.16 15.11 0.59
N ALA A 63 4.74 15.84 1.55
CA ALA A 63 5.43 15.25 2.70
C ALA A 63 4.47 14.42 3.57
N ASP A 64 3.26 14.92 3.82
CA ASP A 64 2.27 14.17 4.60
C ASP A 64 1.70 12.97 3.85
N LEU A 65 1.45 13.09 2.54
CA LEU A 65 1.07 11.96 1.69
C LEU A 65 2.16 10.88 1.64
N LYS A 66 3.44 11.27 1.66
CA LYS A 66 4.57 10.33 1.79
C LYS A 66 4.59 9.63 3.15
N LYS A 67 4.35 10.36 4.25
CA LYS A 67 4.24 9.74 5.59
C LYS A 67 3.09 8.75 5.66
N ILE A 68 1.94 9.08 5.08
CA ILE A 68 0.79 8.17 5.00
C ILE A 68 1.18 6.91 4.21
N ALA A 69 1.75 7.08 3.00
CA ALA A 69 2.18 5.94 2.19
C ALA A 69 3.17 5.03 2.93
N ALA A 70 4.14 5.60 3.65
CA ALA A 70 5.08 4.82 4.45
C ALA A 70 4.36 4.01 5.56
N ARG A 71 3.39 4.61 6.26
CA ARG A 71 2.60 3.89 7.28
C ARG A 71 1.78 2.74 6.69
N VAL A 72 1.16 2.94 5.53
CA VAL A 72 0.37 1.89 4.86
C VAL A 72 1.27 0.74 4.41
N VAL A 73 2.44 1.05 3.84
CA VAL A 73 3.42 0.03 3.44
C VAL A 73 3.94 -0.76 4.64
N GLU A 74 4.25 -0.11 5.75
CA GLU A 74 4.68 -0.80 6.98
C GLU A 74 3.58 -1.71 7.54
N LYS A 75 2.32 -1.23 7.61
CA LYS A 75 1.18 -2.05 8.06
C LYS A 75 1.00 -3.29 7.17
N ALA A 76 1.09 -3.11 5.85
CA ALA A 76 0.96 -4.22 4.91
C ALA A 76 2.14 -5.19 5.00
N ARG A 77 3.35 -4.71 5.31
CA ARG A 77 4.53 -5.54 5.62
C ARG A 77 4.31 -6.37 6.88
N GLU A 78 3.79 -5.78 7.95
CA GLU A 78 3.48 -6.49 9.19
C GLU A 78 2.44 -7.59 8.98
N LEU A 79 1.38 -7.31 8.23
CA LEU A 79 0.35 -8.30 7.88
C LEU A 79 0.91 -9.47 7.07
N CYS A 80 1.72 -9.18 6.06
CA CYS A 80 2.38 -10.23 5.28
C CYS A 80 3.30 -11.07 6.18
N SER A 81 4.09 -10.45 7.04
CA SER A 81 5.02 -11.16 7.93
C SER A 81 4.31 -12.02 8.99
N THR A 82 3.12 -11.59 9.43
CA THR A 82 2.35 -12.30 10.47
C THR A 82 1.54 -13.46 9.90
N LYS A 83 0.91 -13.26 8.74
CA LYS A 83 -0.06 -14.22 8.17
C LYS A 83 0.54 -15.18 7.16
N SER A 84 1.62 -14.76 6.50
CA SER A 84 2.27 -15.56 5.49
C SER A 84 3.69 -15.86 5.97
N ASN A 85 4.00 -17.14 6.25
CA ASN A 85 5.37 -17.61 6.48
C ASN A 85 6.28 -17.39 5.24
N THR A 86 5.77 -16.74 4.19
CA THR A 86 6.53 -16.29 3.04
C THR A 86 7.42 -15.12 3.41
N GLN A 87 8.70 -15.46 3.52
CA GLN A 87 9.82 -14.57 3.33
C GLN A 87 9.55 -13.60 2.15
N LEU A 88 9.94 -12.35 2.34
CA LEU A 88 9.63 -11.12 1.59
C LEU A 88 9.82 -11.16 0.05
N ASP A 89 10.21 -12.29 -0.54
CA ASP A 89 10.43 -12.47 -1.96
C ASP A 89 9.13 -12.46 -2.80
N GLY A 90 7.99 -12.65 -2.12
CA GLY A 90 6.64 -12.58 -2.70
C GLY A 90 6.11 -11.16 -2.85
N CYS A 91 6.45 -10.26 -1.92
CA CYS A 91 5.94 -8.88 -1.85
C CYS A 91 6.91 -7.86 -2.42
N LEU A 92 6.84 -7.66 -3.75
CA LEU A 92 7.55 -6.56 -4.42
C LEU A 92 6.73 -5.26 -4.23
N TRP A 93 7.40 -4.21 -3.75
CA TRP A 93 6.78 -2.91 -3.47
C TRP A 93 7.20 -1.89 -4.52
N GLN A 94 6.23 -1.17 -5.09
CA GLN A 94 6.50 0.04 -5.88
C GLN A 94 5.91 1.25 -5.15
N SER A 95 6.81 2.05 -4.58
CA SER A 95 6.54 3.41 -4.14
C SER A 95 6.83 4.32 -5.33
N GLN A 96 5.82 4.98 -5.90
CA GLN A 96 6.01 6.13 -6.79
C GLN A 96 5.87 7.44 -6.00
#